data_AF-A0A7I0J6H4-F1
#
_entry.id   AF-A0A7I0J6H4-F1
#
_cell.length_a   1.000
_cell.length_b   1.000
_cell.length_c   1.000
_cell.angle_alpha   90.00
_cell.angle_beta   90.00
_cell.angle_gamma   90.00
#
_symmetry.space_group_name_H-M   'P 1'
#
loop_
_entity.id
_entity.type
_entity.pdbx_description
1 polymer ?
#
loop_
_entity_poly.entity_id
_entity_poly.type
_entity_poly.pdbx_seq_one_letter_code
_entity_poly.pdbx_strand_id
1 'polypeptide(L)'
;EKKLFATGRHTYILDGDNVRHGLNRDLGFTDADRVENIRRVAEVAKLMADAGLIVIVSFISPFSAERRMARELMADGEFIEVFVDTPFEECARRDPK
;
A
#
# COMPACT_ATOMS: atom_id res chain seq x y z
N GLU A 1 1.88 -5.25 -11.59
CA GLU A 1 2.22 -6.64 -11.22
C GLU A 1 2.41 -7.51 -12.47
N LYS A 2 1.36 -8.05 -13.13
CA LYS A 2 1.47 -8.97 -14.29
C LYS A 2 2.52 -8.62 -15.34
N LYS A 3 2.60 -7.36 -15.77
CA LYS A 3 3.61 -6.90 -16.75
C LYS A 3 5.05 -7.03 -16.22
N LEU A 4 5.28 -6.71 -14.94
CA LEU A 4 6.60 -6.84 -14.30
C LEU A 4 6.97 -8.32 -14.14
N PHE A 5 6.01 -9.15 -13.67
CA PHE A 5 6.19 -10.59 -13.57
C PHE A 5 6.54 -11.23 -14.92
N ALA A 6 5.83 -10.86 -15.98
CA ALA A 6 6.11 -11.31 -17.35
C ALA A 6 7.51 -10.91 -17.86
N THR A 7 8.13 -9.89 -17.27
CA THR A 7 9.52 -9.48 -17.57
C THR A 7 10.56 -10.10 -16.62
N GLY A 8 10.19 -11.13 -15.85
CA GLY A 8 11.09 -11.85 -14.95
C GLY A 8 11.39 -11.14 -13.63
N ARG A 9 10.59 -10.13 -13.26
CA ARG A 9 10.76 -9.41 -11.99
C ARG A 9 9.88 -10.05 -10.91
N HIS A 10 10.45 -10.31 -9.74
CA HIS A 10 9.70 -10.80 -8.59
C HIS A 10 8.86 -9.67 -8.00
N THR A 11 7.54 -9.83 -8.05
CA THR A 11 6.60 -8.80 -7.60
C THR A 11 5.57 -9.36 -6.62
N TYR A 12 5.12 -8.52 -5.70
CA TYR A 12 4.00 -8.84 -4.81
C TYR A 12 3.09 -7.63 -4.63
N ILE A 13 1.78 -7.87 -4.47
CA ILE A 13 0.80 -6.82 -4.18
C ILE A 13 0.40 -6.92 -2.71
N LEU A 14 0.51 -5.82 -1.98
CA LEU A 14 -0.14 -5.62 -0.69
C LEU A 14 -1.38 -4.75 -0.92
N ASP A 15 -2.56 -5.25 -0.57
CA ASP A 15 -3.83 -4.56 -0.73
C ASP A 15 -4.71 -4.66 0.53
N GLY A 16 -5.80 -3.91 0.54
CA GLY A 16 -6.72 -3.88 1.67
C GLY A 16 -7.29 -5.25 2.01
N ASP A 17 -7.58 -6.08 1.03
CA ASP A 17 -8.24 -7.37 1.22
C ASP A 17 -7.26 -8.40 1.81
N ASN A 18 -6.04 -8.49 1.26
CA ASN A 18 -5.08 -9.49 1.71
C ASN A 18 -4.50 -9.18 3.10
N VAL A 19 -4.29 -7.90 3.42
CA VAL A 19 -3.75 -7.51 4.73
C VAL A 19 -4.84 -7.49 5.80
N ARG A 20 -6.06 -7.02 5.51
CA ARG A 20 -7.13 -6.94 6.53
C ARG A 20 -7.74 -8.28 6.90
N HIS A 21 -7.66 -9.31 6.05
CA HIS A 21 -8.09 -10.67 6.46
C HIS A 21 -7.05 -11.39 7.34
N GLY A 22 -5.80 -10.93 7.34
CA GLY A 22 -4.69 -11.56 8.06
C GLY A 22 -4.03 -10.63 9.07
N LEU A 23 -2.94 -9.99 8.65
CA LEU A 23 -2.04 -9.18 9.49
C LEU A 23 -2.75 -8.05 10.25
N ASN A 24 -3.75 -7.42 9.62
CA ASN A 24 -4.46 -6.26 10.16
C ASN A 24 -5.94 -6.57 10.46
N ARG A 25 -6.28 -7.84 10.71
CA ARG A 25 -7.67 -8.25 11.02
C ARG A 25 -8.22 -7.65 12.32
N ASP A 26 -7.32 -7.21 13.20
CA ASP A 26 -7.62 -6.56 14.47
C ASP A 26 -7.93 -5.06 14.32
N LEU A 27 -7.66 -4.45 13.16
CA LEU A 27 -7.80 -3.02 12.94
C LEU A 27 -9.13 -2.68 12.27
N GLY A 28 -9.85 -1.75 12.88
CA GLY A 28 -11.10 -1.20 12.36
C GLY A 28 -10.91 -0.13 11.29
N PHE A 29 -11.78 0.88 11.34
CA PHE A 29 -11.83 2.00 10.39
C PHE A 29 -11.70 3.37 11.05
N THR A 30 -11.36 3.42 12.35
CA THR A 30 -11.03 4.67 13.04
C THR A 30 -9.76 5.28 12.45
N ASP A 31 -9.54 6.58 12.67
CA ASP A 31 -8.32 7.24 12.18
C ASP A 31 -7.06 6.58 12.76
N ALA A 32 -7.05 6.25 14.04
CA ALA A 32 -5.94 5.54 14.68
C ALA A 32 -5.68 4.16 14.04
N ASP A 33 -6.73 3.38 13.76
CA ASP A 33 -6.60 2.10 13.09
C ASP A 33 -6.07 2.25 11.66
N ARG A 34 -6.45 3.32 10.95
CA ARG A 34 -5.94 3.60 9.60
C ARG A 34 -4.46 3.94 9.62
N VAL A 35 -4.02 4.75 10.58
CA VAL A 35 -2.60 5.07 10.77
C VAL A 35 -1.81 3.79 11.06
N GLU A 36 -2.27 2.97 11.99
CA GLU A 36 -1.60 1.71 12.33
C GLU A 36 -1.60 0.71 11.17
N ASN A 37 -2.69 0.66 10.40
CA ASN A 37 -2.78 -0.17 9.20
C ASN A 37 -1.69 0.20 8.19
N ILE A 38 -1.51 1.49 7.90
CA ILE A 38 -0.47 1.95 6.97
C ILE A 38 0.92 1.73 7.56
N ARG A 39 1.13 1.94 8.86
CA ARG A 39 2.41 1.66 9.52
C ARG A 39 2.83 0.19 9.37
N ARG A 40 1.94 -0.76 9.67
CA ARG A 40 2.22 -2.20 9.52
C ARG A 40 2.50 -2.58 8.07
N VAL A 41 1.72 -2.05 7.13
CA VAL A 41 1.92 -2.31 5.69
C VAL A 41 3.27 -1.78 5.21
N ALA A 42 3.68 -0.59 5.65
CA ALA A 42 4.96 0.01 5.27
C ALA A 42 6.15 -0.82 5.77
N GLU A 43 6.10 -1.31 7.02
CA GLU A 43 7.14 -2.19 7.58
C GLU A 43 7.23 -3.53 6.82
N VAL A 44 6.09 -4.13 6.47
CA VAL A 44 6.08 -5.35 5.66
C VAL A 44 6.63 -5.09 4.25
N ALA A 45 6.22 -3.98 3.62
CA ALA A 45 6.73 -3.60 2.31
C ALA A 45 8.25 -3.41 2.34
N LYS A 46 8.80 -2.83 3.40
CA LYS A 46 10.24 -2.68 3.62
C LYS A 46 10.95 -4.03 3.69
N LEU A 47 10.46 -4.96 4.52
CA LEU A 47 11.06 -6.30 4.64
C LEU A 47 11.03 -7.07 3.31
N MET A 48 9.95 -6.91 2.54
CA MET A 48 9.82 -7.56 1.23
C MET A 48 10.72 -6.91 0.16
N ALA A 49 10.89 -5.58 0.22
CA ALA A 49 11.83 -4.87 -0.65
C ALA A 49 13.28 -5.26 -0.32
N ASP A 50 13.64 -5.36 0.95
CA ASP A 50 14.94 -5.85 1.43
C ASP A 50 15.21 -7.30 0.96
N ALA A 51 14.16 -8.13 0.89
CA ALA A 51 14.23 -9.47 0.30
C ALA A 51 14.33 -9.50 -1.23
N GLY A 52 14.39 -8.34 -1.90
CA GLY A 52 14.58 -8.19 -3.35
C GLY A 52 13.30 -8.17 -4.19
N LEU A 53 12.12 -8.00 -3.58
CA LEU A 53 10.86 -7.93 -4.31
C LEU A 53 10.51 -6.49 -4.71
N ILE A 54 9.82 -6.35 -5.84
CA ILE A 54 9.06 -5.13 -6.16
C ILE A 54 7.69 -5.24 -5.51
N VAL A 55 7.45 -4.45 -4.47
CA VAL A 55 6.20 -4.45 -3.72
C VAL A 55 5.29 -3.34 -4.25
N ILE A 56 4.06 -3.68 -4.61
CA ILE A 56 3.03 -2.72 -5.02
C ILE A 56 2.02 -2.62 -3.89
N VAL A 57 1.92 -1.44 -3.29
CA VAL A 57 1.04 -1.16 -2.14
C VAL A 57 -0.17 -0.37 -2.62
N SER A 58 -1.35 -0.97 -2.64
CA SER A 58 -2.60 -0.34 -3.12
C SER A 58 -3.59 -0.11 -1.98
N PHE A 59 -3.29 0.89 -1.14
CA PHE A 59 -4.13 1.30 -0.01
C PHE A 59 -4.58 2.74 -0.17
N ILE A 60 -5.78 3.04 0.34
CA ILE A 60 -6.20 4.41 0.59
C ILE A 60 -5.34 4.94 1.75
N SER A 61 -4.46 5.89 1.45
CA SER A 61 -3.53 6.53 2.40
C SER A 61 -3.81 8.04 2.45
N PRO A 62 -4.89 8.47 3.14
CA PRO A 62 -5.43 9.81 2.97
C PRO A 62 -4.52 10.88 3.57
N PHE A 63 -3.84 10.60 4.69
CA PHE A 63 -2.99 11.61 5.31
C PHE A 63 -1.55 11.56 4.79
N SER A 64 -0.98 12.75 4.65
CA SER A 64 0.37 12.93 4.09
C SER A 64 1.46 12.48 5.06
N ALA A 65 1.16 12.47 6.36
CA ALA A 65 2.08 12.06 7.41
C ALA A 65 2.44 10.57 7.28
N GLU A 66 1.47 9.68 7.02
CA GLU A 66 1.77 8.24 6.91
C GLU A 66 2.46 7.91 5.59
N ARG A 67 2.13 8.63 4.50
CA ARG A 67 2.87 8.51 3.23
C ARG A 67 4.32 8.94 3.38
N ARG A 68 4.57 10.01 4.15
CA ARG A 68 5.93 10.46 4.50
C ARG A 68 6.66 9.43 5.36
N MET A 69 6.03 8.92 6.42
CA MET A 69 6.60 7.88 7.27
C MET A 69 6.97 6.64 6.46
N ALA A 70 6.09 6.18 5.56
CA ALA A 70 6.38 5.03 4.69
C ALA A 70 7.58 5.28 3.76
N ARG A 71 7.75 6.50 3.26
CA ARG A 71 8.92 6.92 2.47
C ARG A 71 10.20 6.91 3.30
N GLU A 72 10.15 7.44 4.52
CA GLU A 72 11.30 7.53 5.43
C GLU A 72 11.80 6.17 5.93
N LEU A 73 10.97 5.12 5.84
CA LEU A 73 11.35 3.74 6.16
C LEU A 73 12.22 3.05 5.08
N MET A 74 12.21 3.57 3.85
CA MET A 74 12.87 2.99 2.68
C MET A 74 14.19 3.71 2.38
N ALA A 75 15.12 3.04 1.67
CA ALA A 75 16.31 3.73 1.21
C ALA A 75 15.99 4.69 0.05
N ASP A 76 16.91 5.63 -0.20
CA ASP A 76 16.79 6.57 -1.30
C ASP A 76 16.61 5.85 -2.64
N GLY A 77 15.52 6.16 -3.35
CA GLY A 77 15.19 5.57 -4.64
C GLY A 77 14.34 4.29 -4.58
N GLU A 78 14.08 3.72 -3.40
CA GLU A 78 13.27 2.51 -3.25
C GLU A 78 11.77 2.79 -3.10
N PHE A 79 11.40 4.01 -2.71
CA PHE A 79 10.01 4.42 -2.53
C PHE A 79 9.52 5.34 -3.66
N ILE A 80 8.49 4.87 -4.38
CA ILE A 80 7.80 5.64 -5.42
C ILE A 80 6.35 5.83 -5.01
N GLU A 81 5.95 7.08 -4.84
CA GLU A 81 4.56 7.45 -4.56
C GLU A 81 3.82 7.72 -5.86
N VAL A 82 2.69 7.03 -6.05
CA VAL A 82 1.83 7.19 -7.23
C VAL A 82 0.48 7.71 -6.78
N PHE A 83 0.16 8.95 -7.15
CA PHE A 83 -1.15 9.52 -6.89
C PHE A 83 -2.13 9.10 -7.97
N VAL A 84 -3.07 8.22 -7.61
CA VAL A 84 -4.18 7.83 -8.49
C VAL A 84 -5.29 8.87 -8.33
N ASP A 85 -5.23 9.91 -9.16
CA ASP A 85 -6.17 11.03 -9.12
C ASP A 85 -7.37 10.77 -10.02
N THR A 86 -8.45 10.25 -9.43
CA THR A 86 -9.73 10.03 -10.12
C THR A 86 -10.82 10.76 -9.33
N PRO A 87 -11.70 11.53 -10.00
CA PRO A 87 -12.81 12.22 -9.33
C PRO A 87 -13.67 11.27 -8.50
N PHE A 88 -14.15 11.75 -7.34
CA PHE A 88 -14.97 10.95 -6.44
C PHE A 88 -16.22 10.40 -7.13
N GLU A 89 -16.88 11.21 -7.96
CA GLU A 89 -18.09 10.81 -8.69
C GLU A 89 -17.82 9.62 -9.60
N GLU A 90 -16.65 9.57 -10.25
CA GLU A 90 -16.27 8.46 -11.12
C GLU A 90 -15.90 7.21 -10.31
N CYS A 91 -15.25 7.37 -9.16
CA CYS A 91 -14.99 6.27 -8.23
C CYS A 91 -16.30 5.65 -7.71
N ALA A 92 -17.23 6.48 -7.21
CA ALA A 92 -18.52 6.06 -6.70
C ALA A 92 -19.41 5.42 -7.78
N ARG A 93 -19.29 5.88 -9.04
CA ARG A 93 -20.00 5.27 -10.18
C ARG A 93 -19.43 3.89 -10.54
N ARG A 94 -18.11 3.68 -10.41
CA ARG A 94 -17.43 2.42 -10.78
C ARG A 94 -17.53 1.36 -9.68
N ASP A 95 -17.50 1.75 -8.41
CA ASP A 95 -17.60 0.86 -7.27
C ASP A 95 -18.61 1.42 -6.24
N PRO A 96 -19.91 1.09 -6.36
CA PRO A 96 -20.98 1.67 -5.55
C PRO A 96 -21.08 1.08 -4.13
N LYS A 97 -20.03 0.39 -3.65
CA LYS A 97 -19.97 -0.19 -2.31
C LYS A 97 -19.92 0.85 -1.20
#